data_AF-A0A644UME6-F1
#
_entry.id   AF-A0A644UME6-F1
#
_cell.length_a   1.000
_cell.length_b   1.000
_cell.length_c   1.000
_cell.angle_alpha   90.00
_cell.angle_beta   90.00
_cell.angle_gamma   90.00
#
_symmetry.space_group_name_H-M   'P 1'
#
loop_
_entity.id
_entity.type
_entity.pdbx_description
1 polymer ?
#
loop_
_entity_poly.entity_id
_entity_poly.type
_entity_poly.pdbx_seq_one_letter_code
_entity_poly.pdbx_strand_id
1 'polypeptide(L)'
;MAKRVDTTGLDAEFVINQAKPSNREKDLKPYDPSASASTPESEIVEETPQEEIIPPVAEPETVKEKETPKRKRGQQTGYKETFLKRNEIKTRQCVYISFDVHAVITKLVRALVDAGNDISVGGYIDTVLNEHLQLHKDEINEIYRQRPDDLL
;
A
#
# COMPACT_ATOMS: atom_id res chain seq x y z
N MET A 1 -0.17 28.34 -34.27
CA MET A 1 0.60 29.44 -33.64
C MET A 1 1.16 28.91 -32.32
N ALA A 2 2.48 28.87 -32.14
CA ALA A 2 3.09 28.40 -30.90
C ALA A 2 3.04 29.53 -29.85
N LYS A 3 2.44 29.28 -28.69
CA LYS A 3 2.47 30.21 -27.55
C LYS A 3 3.90 30.25 -27.03
N ARG A 4 4.53 31.44 -27.07
CA ARG A 4 5.84 31.67 -26.43
C ARG A 4 5.62 31.79 -24.93
N VAL A 5 6.47 31.14 -24.15
CA VAL A 5 6.45 31.20 -22.69
C VAL A 5 7.32 32.36 -22.26
N ASP A 6 6.78 33.25 -21.42
CA ASP A 6 7.52 34.37 -20.86
C ASP A 6 8.49 33.87 -19.78
N THR A 7 9.77 34.11 -19.99
CA THR A 7 10.88 33.67 -19.11
C THR A 7 11.63 34.84 -18.47
N THR A 8 11.09 36.06 -18.59
CA THR A 8 11.73 37.32 -18.16
C THR A 8 11.97 37.42 -16.65
N GLY A 9 11.35 36.56 -15.84
CA GLY A 9 11.58 36.46 -14.39
C GLY A 9 12.55 35.35 -13.96
N LEU A 10 13.08 34.56 -14.89
CA LEU A 10 13.99 33.46 -14.60
C LEU A 10 15.43 33.84 -14.96
N ASP A 11 16.31 33.91 -13.95
CA ASP A 11 17.74 34.01 -14.19
C ASP A 11 18.28 32.64 -14.64
N ALA A 12 18.47 32.50 -15.95
CA ALA A 12 18.94 31.27 -16.58
C ALA A 12 20.33 30.86 -16.08
N GLU A 13 21.22 31.82 -15.84
CA GLU A 13 22.57 31.54 -15.35
C GLU A 13 22.52 30.99 -13.92
N PHE A 14 21.67 31.55 -13.07
CA PHE A 14 21.47 31.05 -11.71
C PHE A 14 20.96 29.60 -11.70
N VAL A 15 19.94 29.29 -12.51
CA VAL A 15 19.35 27.93 -12.59
C VAL A 15 20.37 26.92 -13.12
N ILE A 16 21.12 27.27 -14.17
CA ILE A 16 22.13 26.39 -14.76
C ILE A 16 23.30 26.17 -13.79
N ASN A 17 23.71 27.20 -13.04
CA ASN A 17 24.82 27.10 -12.10
C ASN A 17 24.50 26.25 -10.85
N GLN A 18 23.22 25.99 -10.54
CA GLN A 18 22.84 25.03 -9.49
C GLN A 18 23.01 23.56 -9.89
N ALA A 19 23.09 23.25 -11.19
CA ALA A 19 23.33 21.90 -11.67
C ALA A 19 24.80 21.45 -11.50
N LYS A 20 25.72 22.40 -11.24
CA LYS A 20 27.13 22.10 -11.02
C LYS A 20 27.31 21.44 -9.64
N PRO A 21 27.99 20.28 -9.55
CA PRO A 21 28.13 19.53 -8.30
C PRO A 21 28.87 20.34 -7.22
N SER A 22 29.77 21.25 -7.61
CA SER A 22 30.49 22.13 -6.68
C SER A 22 29.61 23.16 -5.99
N ASN A 23 28.42 23.47 -6.52
CA ASN A 23 27.49 24.46 -5.97
C ASN A 23 26.42 23.81 -5.07
N ARG A 24 26.43 22.47 -4.98
CA ARG A 24 25.50 21.67 -4.18
C ARG A 24 25.92 21.54 -2.71
N GLU A 25 27.14 21.95 -2.36
CA GLU A 25 27.67 21.97 -0.98
C GLU A 25 27.10 23.13 -0.15
N LYS A 26 25.77 23.29 -0.15
CA LYS A 26 25.10 23.93 0.97
C LYS A 26 24.71 22.83 1.93
N ASP A 27 25.27 22.86 3.13
CA ASP A 27 24.86 22.00 4.24
C ASP A 27 23.33 22.06 4.38
N LEU A 28 22.65 21.05 3.85
CA LEU A 28 21.23 20.86 4.04
C LEU A 28 21.09 20.43 5.50
N LYS A 29 20.71 21.37 6.36
CA LYS A 29 20.32 21.02 7.73
C LYS A 29 19.16 20.02 7.65
N PRO A 30 19.21 18.92 8.43
CA PRO A 30 18.08 18.01 8.54
C PRO A 30 16.79 18.77 8.81
N TYR A 31 15.71 18.37 8.15
CA TYR A 31 14.38 18.90 8.40
C TYR A 31 14.02 18.69 9.87
N ASP A 32 13.81 19.79 10.60
CA ASP A 32 13.36 19.78 11.98
C ASP A 32 11.84 20.02 12.02
N PRO A 33 11.02 18.99 12.29
CA PRO A 33 9.57 19.14 12.39
C PRO A 33 9.11 20.04 13.55
N SER A 34 10.00 20.40 14.49
CA SER A 34 9.67 21.28 15.62
C SER A 34 9.64 22.78 15.26
N ALA A 35 10.16 23.18 14.09
CA ALA A 35 10.22 24.59 13.68
C ALA A 35 8.90 25.13 13.11
N SER A 36 7.87 24.29 12.97
CA SER A 36 6.59 24.66 12.36
C SER A 36 5.53 25.14 13.34
N ALA A 37 5.88 25.33 14.63
CA ALA A 37 4.97 25.79 15.65
C ALA A 37 5.25 27.25 16.02
N SER A 38 4.77 28.21 15.22
CA SER A 38 4.54 29.61 15.64
C SER A 38 3.89 30.42 14.51
N THR A 39 2.56 30.59 14.53
CA THR A 39 1.80 31.85 14.30
C THR A 39 0.29 31.56 14.20
N PRO A 40 -0.60 32.52 14.55
CA PRO A 40 -1.54 32.34 15.64
C PRO A 40 -3.01 32.14 15.24
N GLU A 41 -3.72 31.68 16.26
CA GLU A 41 -5.15 31.59 16.55
C GLU A 41 -6.04 32.73 16.00
N SER A 42 -7.20 32.35 15.47
CA SER A 42 -8.39 33.21 15.38
C SER A 42 -9.61 32.39 15.78
N GLU A 43 -10.02 32.67 17.01
CA GLU A 43 -11.29 32.52 17.74
C GLU A 43 -12.43 31.61 17.21
N ILE A 44 -12.76 30.61 18.05
CA ILE A 44 -14.06 30.35 18.73
C ILE A 44 -15.29 30.24 17.80
N VAL A 45 -16.01 29.11 17.72
CA VAL A 45 -17.11 28.78 18.66
C VAL A 45 -17.21 27.28 18.97
N GLU A 46 -17.35 27.07 20.27
CA GLU A 46 -17.59 25.89 21.09
C GLU A 46 -19.04 25.38 20.98
N GLU A 47 -19.26 24.08 20.80
CA GLU A 47 -20.39 23.38 21.43
C GLU A 47 -20.13 21.86 21.52
N THR A 48 -20.20 21.35 22.75
CA THR A 48 -20.29 19.93 23.17
C THR A 48 -21.51 19.84 24.10
N PRO A 49 -21.93 18.67 24.63
CA PRO A 49 -22.15 17.32 24.06
C PRO A 49 -23.45 16.66 24.61
N GLN A 50 -24.23 15.85 23.87
CA GLN A 50 -25.23 14.91 24.47
C GLN A 50 -25.43 13.70 23.55
N GLU A 51 -25.04 12.46 23.88
CA GLU A 51 -25.51 11.51 24.92
C GLU A 51 -26.58 10.52 24.38
N GLU A 52 -26.10 9.29 24.13
CA GLU A 52 -26.67 7.97 24.47
C GLU A 52 -28.20 7.78 24.50
N ILE A 53 -28.75 6.95 23.59
CA ILE A 53 -29.88 6.04 23.90
C ILE A 53 -29.86 4.78 22.99
N ILE A 54 -29.84 3.60 23.60
CA ILE A 54 -30.14 2.25 23.03
C ILE A 54 -31.31 1.67 23.90
N PRO A 55 -31.98 0.54 23.58
CA PRO A 55 -32.70 0.01 22.40
C PRO A 55 -34.24 -0.13 22.70
N PRO A 56 -35.05 -0.89 21.92
CA PRO A 56 -35.23 -2.32 22.27
C PRO A 56 -35.46 -3.32 21.11
N VAL A 57 -34.91 -4.52 21.33
CA VAL A 57 -35.29 -5.92 21.01
C VAL A 57 -36.58 -6.19 20.20
N ALA A 58 -36.46 -7.00 19.13
CA ALA A 58 -37.34 -8.15 18.79
C ALA A 58 -36.77 -9.01 17.64
N GLU A 59 -36.49 -10.29 17.92
CA GLU A 59 -36.31 -11.42 16.96
C GLU A 59 -37.69 -11.92 16.44
N PRO A 60 -37.88 -12.95 15.56
CA PRO A 60 -36.92 -13.95 15.03
C PRO A 60 -37.08 -14.36 13.53
N GLU A 61 -36.28 -15.34 13.13
CA GLU A 61 -36.44 -16.28 12.00
C GLU A 61 -36.04 -15.85 10.57
N THR A 62 -34.95 -16.45 10.07
CA THR A 62 -35.04 -17.54 9.08
C THR A 62 -33.66 -18.12 8.80
N VAL A 63 -33.47 -19.36 9.25
CA VAL A 63 -32.34 -20.23 8.90
C VAL A 63 -32.45 -20.55 7.41
N LYS A 64 -31.55 -20.02 6.57
CA LYS A 64 -31.33 -20.53 5.22
C LYS A 64 -30.05 -21.34 5.17
N GLU A 65 -30.21 -22.56 4.70
CA GLU A 65 -29.22 -23.63 4.59
C GLU A 65 -27.90 -23.16 4.00
N LYS A 66 -26.82 -23.50 4.70
CA LYS A 66 -25.47 -23.52 4.15
C LYS A 66 -25.39 -24.65 3.12
N GLU A 67 -25.64 -24.34 1.85
CA GLU A 67 -25.10 -25.17 0.77
C GLU A 67 -23.58 -25.02 0.78
N THR A 68 -22.91 -26.10 1.17
CA THR A 68 -21.46 -26.26 1.02
C THR A 68 -21.11 -26.25 -0.46
N PRO A 69 -20.33 -25.28 -0.99
CA PRO A 69 -19.77 -25.46 -2.31
C PRO A 69 -18.69 -26.53 -2.21
N LYS A 70 -18.96 -27.67 -2.84
CA LYS A 70 -17.99 -28.73 -3.14
C LYS A 70 -16.69 -28.08 -3.60
N ARG A 71 -15.67 -28.07 -2.72
CA ARG A 71 -14.29 -27.71 -3.05
C ARG A 71 -13.88 -28.58 -4.25
N LYS A 72 -13.85 -27.97 -5.45
CA LYS A 72 -13.23 -28.56 -6.64
C LYS A 72 -11.75 -28.73 -6.33
N ARG A 73 -11.42 -29.94 -5.90
CA ARG A 73 -10.07 -30.40 -5.63
C ARG A 73 -9.30 -30.45 -6.95
N GLY A 74 -8.27 -29.62 -7.06
CA GLY A 74 -7.10 -29.91 -7.87
C GLY A 74 -7.20 -29.64 -9.37
N GLN A 75 -7.46 -28.40 -9.76
CA GLN A 75 -6.80 -27.89 -10.96
C GLN A 75 -5.64 -27.07 -10.43
N GLN A 76 -4.43 -27.64 -10.44
CA GLN A 76 -3.22 -26.87 -10.17
C GLN A 76 -3.12 -25.84 -11.29
N THR A 77 -3.64 -24.64 -11.05
CA THR A 77 -3.43 -23.51 -11.94
C THR A 77 -1.93 -23.34 -12.10
N GLY A 78 -1.48 -23.26 -13.35
CA GLY A 78 -0.06 -23.23 -13.64
C GLY A 78 0.60 -22.02 -12.98
N TYR A 79 1.88 -22.11 -12.63
CA TYR A 79 2.64 -21.00 -12.01
C TYR A 79 2.44 -19.67 -12.74
N LYS A 80 2.41 -19.70 -14.08
CA LYS A 80 2.15 -18.52 -14.91
C LYS A 80 0.79 -17.89 -14.65
N GLU A 81 -0.26 -18.70 -14.54
CA GLU A 81 -1.63 -18.22 -14.35
C GLU A 81 -1.86 -17.67 -12.95
N THR A 82 -1.19 -18.25 -11.95
CA THR A 82 -1.32 -17.80 -10.55
C THR A 82 -0.49 -16.54 -10.31
N PHE A 83 0.78 -16.52 -10.73
CA PHE A 83 1.76 -15.52 -10.26
C PHE A 83 2.23 -14.49 -11.30
N LEU A 84 1.94 -14.66 -12.60
CA LEU A 84 2.42 -13.75 -13.67
C LEU A 84 1.32 -12.82 -14.21
N LYS A 85 0.30 -12.55 -13.40
CA LYS A 85 -0.79 -11.63 -13.78
C LYS A 85 -0.34 -10.18 -13.63
N ARG A 86 -0.86 -9.32 -14.50
CA ARG A 86 -0.73 -7.87 -14.39
C ARG A 86 -1.38 -7.41 -13.08
N ASN A 87 -0.56 -6.95 -12.13
CA ASN A 87 -1.04 -6.53 -10.82
C ASN A 87 -0.86 -5.02 -10.63
N GLU A 88 -1.95 -4.26 -10.78
CA GLU A 88 -2.00 -2.82 -10.57
C GLU A 88 -2.49 -2.52 -9.15
N ILE A 89 -1.55 -2.49 -8.20
CA ILE A 89 -1.83 -2.15 -6.80
C ILE A 89 -2.09 -0.65 -6.67
N LYS A 90 -3.34 -0.28 -6.38
CA LYS A 90 -3.79 1.12 -6.20
C LYS A 90 -3.30 1.75 -4.91
N THR A 91 -3.31 1.00 -3.81
CA THR A 91 -2.91 1.45 -2.47
C THR A 91 -1.76 0.60 -1.96
N ARG A 92 -0.55 1.15 -2.01
CA ARG A 92 0.68 0.39 -1.69
C ARG A 92 1.07 0.62 -0.24
N GLN A 93 1.38 -0.46 0.46
CA GLN A 93 2.05 -0.44 1.75
C GLN A 93 3.45 -1.04 1.59
N CYS A 94 4.45 -0.39 2.19
CA CYS A 94 5.82 -0.89 2.19
C CYS A 94 6.00 -1.90 3.31
N VAL A 95 6.52 -3.07 2.99
CA VAL A 95 6.88 -4.11 3.96
C VAL A 95 8.37 -4.38 3.90
N TYR A 96 8.97 -4.65 5.07
CA TYR A 96 10.34 -5.11 5.13
C TYR A 96 10.40 -6.61 4.91
N ILE A 97 11.34 -7.03 4.07
CA ILE A 97 11.68 -8.43 3.82
C ILE A 97 13.19 -8.58 3.84
N SER A 98 13.68 -9.81 4.01
CA SER A 98 15.11 -10.05 4.00
C SER A 98 15.74 -9.68 2.65
N PHE A 99 17.00 -9.25 2.70
CA PHE A 99 17.76 -8.85 1.51
C PHE A 99 17.82 -9.98 0.48
N ASP A 100 18.07 -11.21 0.92
CA ASP A 100 18.21 -12.37 0.03
C ASP A 100 16.91 -12.67 -0.71
N VAL A 101 15.78 -12.62 -0.01
CA VAL A 101 14.45 -12.82 -0.61
C VAL A 101 14.17 -11.71 -1.61
N HIS A 102 14.42 -10.45 -1.25
CA HIS A 102 14.25 -9.32 -2.15
C HIS A 102 15.12 -9.45 -3.41
N ALA A 103 16.37 -9.89 -3.27
CA ALA A 103 17.31 -10.07 -4.39
C ALA A 103 16.84 -11.16 -5.36
N VAL A 104 16.34 -12.29 -4.84
CA VAL A 104 15.79 -13.38 -5.66
C VAL A 104 14.53 -12.92 -6.39
N ILE A 105 13.59 -12.28 -5.70
CA ILE A 105 12.34 -11.80 -6.30
C ILE A 105 12.65 -10.76 -7.39
N THR A 106 13.58 -9.84 -7.14
CA THR A 106 13.97 -8.83 -8.11
C THR A 106 14.54 -9.46 -9.39
N LYS A 107 15.41 -10.47 -9.26
CA LYS A 107 15.97 -11.20 -10.42
C LYS A 107 14.88 -11.93 -11.20
N LEU A 108 13.97 -12.60 -10.51
CA LEU A 108 12.85 -13.31 -11.12
C LEU A 108 11.95 -12.35 -11.90
N VAL A 109 11.50 -11.26 -11.28
CA VAL A 109 10.61 -10.28 -11.91
C VAL A 109 11.26 -9.65 -13.13
N ARG A 110 12.56 -9.32 -13.07
CA ARG A 110 13.31 -8.82 -14.23
C ARG A 110 13.29 -9.81 -15.39
N ALA A 111 13.60 -11.08 -15.15
CA ALA A 111 13.57 -12.11 -16.19
C ALA A 111 12.17 -12.30 -16.80
N LEU A 112 11.11 -12.08 -16.03
CA LEU A 112 9.73 -12.13 -16.51
C LEU A 112 9.37 -10.90 -17.35
N VAL A 113 9.81 -9.71 -16.94
CA VAL A 113 9.65 -8.48 -17.72
C VAL A 113 10.37 -8.59 -19.06
N ASP A 114 11.58 -9.15 -19.07
CA ASP A 114 12.34 -9.42 -20.30
C ASP A 114 11.61 -10.41 -21.23
N ALA A 115 10.78 -11.30 -20.69
CA ALA A 115 9.92 -12.23 -21.44
C ALA A 115 8.59 -11.60 -21.92
N GLY A 116 8.37 -10.31 -21.65
CA GLY A 116 7.17 -9.56 -22.06
C GLY A 116 6.01 -9.58 -21.06
N ASN A 117 6.23 -10.07 -19.83
CA ASN A 117 5.23 -9.99 -18.77
C ASN A 117 5.24 -8.61 -18.10
N ASP A 118 4.07 -8.00 -17.93
CA ASP A 118 3.93 -6.76 -17.18
C ASP A 118 3.68 -7.05 -15.69
N ILE A 119 4.78 -7.24 -14.95
CA ILE A 119 4.76 -7.55 -13.52
C ILE A 119 5.80 -6.69 -12.78
N SER A 120 5.42 -6.25 -11.58
CA SER A 120 6.32 -5.51 -10.68
C SER A 120 6.70 -6.35 -9.46
N VAL A 121 7.79 -5.97 -8.78
CA VAL A 121 8.23 -6.64 -7.54
C VAL A 121 7.13 -6.62 -6.49
N GLY A 122 6.52 -5.46 -6.24
CA GLY A 122 5.40 -5.34 -5.31
C GLY A 122 4.19 -6.16 -5.76
N GLY A 123 3.89 -6.16 -7.06
CA GLY A 123 2.80 -6.95 -7.63
C GLY A 123 2.97 -8.46 -7.43
N TYR A 124 4.19 -8.97 -7.61
CA TYR A 124 4.51 -10.37 -7.40
C TYR A 124 4.39 -10.76 -5.91
N ILE A 125 4.97 -9.95 -5.02
CA ILE A 125 4.91 -10.19 -3.57
C ILE A 125 3.45 -10.23 -3.09
N ASP A 126 2.63 -9.26 -3.51
CA ASP A 126 1.21 -9.20 -3.17
C ASP A 126 0.45 -10.45 -3.63
N THR A 127 0.73 -10.92 -4.84
CA THR A 127 0.10 -12.15 -5.38
C THR A 127 0.48 -13.38 -4.55
N VAL A 128 1.75 -13.53 -4.19
CA VAL A 128 2.24 -14.65 -3.36
C VAL A 128 1.63 -14.62 -1.97
N LEU A 129 1.58 -13.45 -1.34
CA LEU A 129 1.01 -13.30 0.00
C LEU A 129 -0.49 -13.57 0.00
N ASN A 130 -1.22 -13.08 -1.00
CA ASN A 130 -2.66 -13.33 -1.12
C ASN A 130 -2.96 -14.82 -1.29
N GLU A 131 -2.21 -15.52 -2.15
CA GLU A 131 -2.36 -16.97 -2.32
C GLU A 131 -2.06 -17.73 -1.01
N HIS A 132 -1.01 -17.34 -0.30
CA HIS A 132 -0.66 -17.92 0.99
C HIS A 132 -1.79 -17.76 2.02
N LEU A 133 -2.33 -16.53 2.14
CA LEU A 133 -3.45 -16.24 3.05
C LEU A 133 -4.71 -17.04 2.67
N GLN A 134 -4.98 -17.22 1.38
CA GLN A 134 -6.14 -17.99 0.92
C GLN A 134 -5.98 -19.49 1.18
N LEU A 135 -4.80 -20.05 0.89
CA LEU A 135 -4.52 -21.48 1.05
C LEU A 135 -4.55 -21.91 2.52
N HIS A 136 -4.03 -21.06 3.41
CA HIS A 136 -3.91 -21.34 4.86
C HIS A 136 -5.01 -20.67 5.70
N LYS A 137 -6.05 -20.14 5.07
CA LYS A 137 -7.12 -19.37 5.75
C LYS A 137 -7.70 -20.10 6.96
N ASP A 138 -8.00 -21.39 6.82
CA ASP A 138 -8.65 -22.17 7.89
C ASP A 138 -7.70 -22.33 9.09
N GLU A 139 -6.42 -22.61 8.85
CA GLU A 139 -5.38 -22.75 9.88
C GLU A 139 -5.10 -21.42 10.60
N ILE A 140 -4.97 -20.33 9.83
CA ILE A 140 -4.75 -18.98 10.35
C ILE A 140 -5.93 -18.57 11.25
N ASN A 141 -7.16 -18.80 10.81
CA ASN A 141 -8.36 -18.48 11.59
C ASN A 141 -8.48 -19.31 12.86
N GLU A 142 -8.05 -20.57 12.84
CA GLU A 142 -8.05 -21.42 14.04
C GLU A 142 -7.08 -20.88 15.10
N ILE A 143 -5.87 -20.50 14.69
CA ILE A 143 -4.88 -19.86 15.59
C ILE A 143 -5.47 -18.59 16.20
N TYR A 144 -6.14 -17.76 15.39
CA TYR A 144 -6.75 -16.52 15.85
C TYR A 144 -7.91 -16.74 16.83
N ARG A 145 -8.80 -17.70 16.56
CA ARG A 145 -9.92 -18.03 17.45
C ARG A 145 -9.47 -18.56 18.80
N GLN A 146 -8.33 -19.24 18.84
CA GLN A 146 -7.72 -19.72 20.07
C GLN A 146 -7.00 -18.61 20.86
N ARG A 147 -6.72 -17.45 20.23
CA ARG A 147 -6.14 -16.25 20.86
C ARG A 147 -6.89 -14.98 20.43
N PRO A 148 -8.11 -14.74 20.97
CA PRO A 148 -8.92 -13.58 20.62
C PRO A 148 -8.25 -12.23 20.89
N ASP A 149 -7.25 -12.20 21.78
CA ASP A 149 -6.56 -10.97 22.20
C ASP A 149 -5.33 -10.62 21.35
N ASP A 150 -4.98 -11.41 20.33
CA ASP A 150 -3.74 -11.21 19.58
C ASP A 150 -4.00 -11.02 18.07
N LEU A 151 -4.18 -9.74 17.72
CA LEU A 151 -4.16 -9.09 16.40
C LEU A 151 -5.45 -9.01 15.54
N LEU A 152 -6.50 -8.38 16.09
CA LEU A 152 -7.40 -7.39 15.46
C LEU A 152 -8.31 -6.77 16.53
#